data_AF-A0A7W8C1C9-F1
#
_entry.id   AF-A0A7W8C1C9-F1
#
_cell.length_a   1.000
_cell.length_b   1.000
_cell.length_c   1.000
_cell.angle_alpha   90.00
_cell.angle_beta   90.00
_cell.angle_gamma   90.00
#
_symmetry.space_group_name_H-M   'P 1'
#
loop_
_entity.id
_entity.type
_entity.pdbx_description
1 polymer ?
#
loop_
_entity_poly.entity_id
_entity_poly.type
_entity_poly.pdbx_seq_one_letter_code
_entity_poly.pdbx_strand_id
1 'polypeptide(L)'
;MIISNSSRLGLPLVLACFIFLLWSTASMAAAPQNLSIANNTGEDLLNIHLQKGKVTQFMRLDMPPGGSEEIENPGGTVELRLDTGLALWTFSRVPLAQAASLTFGPQPDTLTLVTGKGDKRQFSARMRSLLPDENSGPVCALDQFRPGMHMKDVCALLDQSPPHDDNDAVLTSLGFAGMVWAARLLPGQAENGKSGIFRSAGPDRLEHMELRRKLDAATLHKLLTTLYAQGYAPWQAEFPGLDMNFVEMPKSDSARHKEILQQVLDYFMASGQGEATVMLAPSAMLPNLADADKPQSDVQLFTLTLRHSSKNLVVDVAAYQASEGGR
;
A
#
# COMPACT_ATOMS: atom_id res chain seq x y z
N MET A 1 -30.77 -94.63 16.31
CA MET A 1 -31.87 -93.86 15.71
C MET A 1 -31.42 -92.40 15.65
N ILE A 2 -31.33 -91.85 14.43
CA ILE A 2 -31.26 -90.42 14.05
C ILE A 2 -29.90 -89.68 14.23
N ILE A 3 -29.09 -89.51 13.16
CA ILE A 3 -28.86 -88.35 12.23
C ILE A 3 -27.60 -87.53 12.64
N SER A 4 -26.50 -87.53 11.86
CA SER A 4 -26.11 -86.63 10.72
C SER A 4 -25.77 -85.19 11.17
N ASN A 5 -24.53 -84.71 11.10
CA ASN A 5 -23.73 -84.23 9.93
C ASN A 5 -24.08 -82.81 9.46
N SER A 6 -23.01 -82.06 9.10
CA SER A 6 -22.95 -80.96 8.13
C SER A 6 -22.98 -79.49 8.62
N SER A 7 -21.76 -78.95 8.78
CA SER A 7 -21.22 -77.74 8.13
C SER A 7 -22.01 -76.43 8.12
N ARG A 8 -21.40 -75.37 8.69
CA ARG A 8 -21.28 -74.07 8.02
C ARG A 8 -19.89 -73.47 8.19
N LEU A 9 -19.13 -73.62 7.11
CA LEU A 9 -17.99 -72.78 6.75
C LEU A 9 -18.41 -71.31 6.66
N GLY A 10 -17.47 -70.44 7.02
CA GLY A 10 -17.14 -69.22 6.28
C GLY A 10 -18.18 -68.12 6.26
N LEU A 11 -18.03 -67.13 7.15
CA LEU A 11 -18.14 -65.72 6.75
C LEU A 11 -17.49 -64.79 7.81
N PRO A 12 -16.19 -64.46 7.69
CA PRO A 12 -15.68 -63.23 8.29
C PRO A 12 -14.86 -62.49 7.23
N LEU A 13 -15.48 -61.70 6.37
CA LEU A 13 -14.73 -60.74 5.54
C LEU A 13 -15.58 -59.62 4.93
N VAL A 14 -16.88 -59.86 4.69
CA VAL A 14 -17.70 -58.90 3.93
C VAL A 14 -18.15 -57.69 4.77
N LEU A 15 -18.28 -57.82 6.09
CA LEU A 15 -18.80 -56.73 6.94
C LEU A 15 -17.72 -55.75 7.44
N ALA A 16 -16.45 -56.16 7.47
CA ALA A 16 -15.34 -55.28 7.86
C ALA A 16 -14.89 -54.35 6.71
N CYS A 17 -15.12 -54.75 5.45
CA CYS A 17 -14.79 -53.91 4.29
C CYS A 17 -15.75 -52.72 4.13
N PHE A 18 -17.01 -52.81 4.58
CA PHE A 18 -17.97 -51.72 4.37
C PHE A 18 -17.81 -50.54 5.32
N ILE A 19 -17.19 -50.72 6.49
CA ILE A 19 -16.96 -49.61 7.45
C ILE A 19 -15.66 -48.85 7.11
N PHE A 20 -14.69 -49.48 6.45
CA PHE A 20 -13.50 -48.79 5.94
C PHE A 20 -13.70 -48.09 4.58
N LEU A 21 -14.77 -48.40 3.84
CA LEU A 21 -15.13 -47.74 2.57
C LEU A 21 -16.05 -46.53 2.73
N LEU A 22 -16.55 -46.24 3.94
CA LEU A 22 -17.37 -45.07 4.24
C LEU A 22 -16.59 -43.91 4.91
N TRP A 23 -15.28 -44.09 5.12
CA TRP A 23 -14.36 -43.07 5.66
C TRP A 23 -13.31 -42.62 4.64
N SER A 24 -13.52 -42.92 3.36
CA SER A 24 -12.72 -42.44 2.23
C SER A 24 -13.45 -41.38 1.39
N THR A 25 -14.40 -40.65 1.98
CA THR A 25 -14.58 -39.24 1.62
C THR A 25 -13.61 -38.42 2.45
N ALA A 26 -12.32 -38.68 2.28
CA ALA A 26 -11.36 -37.60 2.44
C ALA A 26 -11.86 -36.53 1.48
N SER A 27 -12.38 -35.44 2.02
CA SER A 27 -12.46 -34.19 1.30
C SER A 27 -11.05 -33.96 0.77
N MET A 28 -10.78 -34.39 -0.46
CA MET A 28 -9.62 -33.94 -1.20
C MET A 28 -9.90 -32.46 -1.39
N ALA A 29 -9.49 -31.67 -0.40
CA ALA A 29 -9.26 -30.26 -0.62
C ALA A 29 -8.35 -30.24 -1.85
N ALA A 30 -8.89 -29.73 -2.96
CA ALA A 30 -8.11 -29.55 -4.17
C ALA A 30 -6.83 -28.82 -3.75
N ALA A 31 -5.68 -29.30 -4.21
CA ALA A 31 -4.41 -28.63 -3.92
C ALA A 31 -4.58 -27.14 -4.25
N PRO A 32 -4.08 -26.23 -3.39
CA PRO A 32 -4.24 -24.79 -3.61
C PRO A 32 -3.75 -24.47 -5.02
N GLN A 33 -4.65 -23.94 -5.84
CA GLN A 33 -4.30 -23.51 -7.19
C GLN A 33 -3.62 -22.15 -7.06
N ASN A 34 -2.51 -21.94 -7.74
CA ASN A 34 -1.91 -20.62 -7.82
C ASN A 34 -2.74 -19.73 -8.76
N LEU A 35 -2.87 -18.46 -8.43
CA LEU A 35 -3.41 -17.42 -9.30
C LEU A 35 -2.29 -16.43 -9.60
N SER A 36 -1.96 -16.27 -10.87
CA SER A 36 -1.04 -15.23 -11.31
C SER A 36 -1.77 -13.89 -11.45
N ILE A 37 -1.24 -12.83 -10.85
CA ILE A 37 -1.72 -11.46 -11.00
C ILE A 37 -0.67 -10.68 -11.77
N ALA A 38 -1.08 -9.95 -12.80
CA ALA A 38 -0.19 -9.13 -13.62
C ALA A 38 -0.71 -7.69 -13.77
N ASN A 39 0.20 -6.74 -13.66
CA ASN A 39 -0.05 -5.32 -13.86
C ASN A 39 0.37 -4.87 -15.27
N ASN A 40 -0.57 -4.80 -16.22
CA ASN A 40 -0.31 -4.16 -17.51
C ASN A 40 -0.83 -2.71 -17.56
N THR A 41 -1.17 -2.13 -16.41
CA THR A 41 -1.58 -0.73 -16.32
C THR A 41 -0.37 0.19 -16.39
N GLY A 42 -0.61 1.49 -16.59
CA GLY A 42 0.40 2.54 -16.41
C GLY A 42 0.50 3.06 -14.97
N GLU A 43 -0.06 2.38 -13.97
CA GLU A 43 -0.09 2.79 -12.56
C GLU A 43 0.52 1.69 -11.67
N ASP A 44 0.90 2.06 -10.43
CA ASP A 44 1.25 1.06 -9.42
C ASP A 44 -0.03 0.35 -8.94
N LEU A 45 0.04 -0.95 -8.68
CA LEU A 45 -1.01 -1.69 -7.97
C LEU A 45 -0.54 -1.89 -6.53
N LEU A 46 -1.18 -1.20 -5.59
CA LEU A 46 -0.76 -1.24 -4.20
C LEU A 46 -1.33 -2.44 -3.47
N ASN A 47 -2.66 -2.62 -3.58
CA ASN A 47 -3.38 -3.64 -2.82
C ASN A 47 -4.51 -4.26 -3.65
N ILE A 48 -4.82 -5.52 -3.35
CA ILE A 48 -5.99 -6.23 -3.84
C ILE A 48 -6.82 -6.79 -2.67
N HIS A 49 -8.11 -6.50 -2.72
CA HIS A 49 -9.10 -6.95 -1.76
C HIS A 49 -10.10 -7.86 -2.46
N LEU A 50 -10.27 -9.07 -1.92
CA LEU A 50 -11.13 -10.12 -2.46
C LEU A 50 -12.20 -10.46 -1.43
N GLN A 51 -13.45 -10.13 -1.73
CA GLN A 51 -14.58 -10.38 -0.84
C GLN A 51 -15.46 -11.51 -1.37
N LYS A 52 -15.61 -12.57 -0.57
CA LYS A 52 -16.47 -13.72 -0.82
C LYS A 52 -17.53 -13.84 0.29
N GLY A 53 -18.68 -13.22 0.06
CA GLY A 53 -19.73 -13.13 1.07
C GLY A 53 -19.27 -12.28 2.27
N LYS A 54 -19.14 -12.92 3.44
CA LYS A 54 -18.62 -12.29 4.67
C LYS A 54 -17.12 -12.50 4.87
N VAL A 55 -16.49 -13.35 4.07
CA VAL A 55 -15.06 -13.62 4.16
C VAL A 55 -14.35 -12.66 3.26
N THR A 56 -13.30 -12.05 3.81
CA THR A 56 -12.48 -11.10 3.10
C THR A 56 -11.03 -11.54 3.15
N GLN A 57 -10.36 -11.42 2.01
CA GLN A 57 -8.92 -11.57 1.89
C GLN A 57 -8.32 -10.31 1.30
N PHE A 58 -7.10 -10.03 1.73
CA PHE A 58 -6.38 -8.81 1.45
C PHE A 58 -4.95 -9.17 1.13
N MET A 59 -4.35 -8.41 0.21
CA MET A 59 -2.95 -8.60 -0.12
C MET A 59 -2.35 -7.33 -0.67
N ARG A 60 -1.20 -7.00 -0.09
CA ARG A 60 -0.31 -5.97 -0.59
C ARG A 60 0.46 -6.53 -1.78
N LEU A 61 0.42 -5.81 -2.88
CA LEU A 61 1.06 -6.17 -4.15
C LEU A 61 2.32 -5.33 -4.41
N ASP A 62 2.29 -4.03 -4.07
CA ASP A 62 3.34 -3.05 -4.38
C ASP A 62 3.91 -3.18 -5.80
N MET A 63 3.04 -3.45 -6.75
CA MET A 63 3.43 -3.96 -8.06
C MET A 63 3.55 -2.81 -9.07
N PRO A 64 4.76 -2.48 -9.56
CA PRO A 64 4.93 -1.44 -10.56
C PRO A 64 4.35 -1.86 -11.92
N PRO A 65 4.19 -0.93 -12.87
CA PRO A 65 3.83 -1.27 -14.25
C PRO A 65 4.71 -2.37 -14.84
N GLY A 66 4.08 -3.41 -15.40
CA GLY A 66 4.74 -4.60 -15.94
C GLY A 66 5.08 -5.68 -14.92
N GLY A 67 4.82 -5.45 -13.63
CA GLY A 67 5.05 -6.44 -12.58
C GLY A 67 4.03 -7.60 -12.60
N SER A 68 4.40 -8.69 -11.93
CA SER A 68 3.52 -9.83 -11.69
C SER A 68 3.85 -10.54 -10.38
N GLU A 69 2.85 -11.20 -9.81
CA GLU A 69 2.96 -11.98 -8.57
C GLU A 69 2.09 -13.24 -8.65
N GLU A 70 2.48 -14.28 -7.93
CA GLU A 70 1.67 -15.50 -7.77
C GLU A 70 1.15 -15.61 -6.34
N ILE A 71 -0.14 -15.93 -6.24
CA ILE A 71 -0.86 -15.95 -4.98
C ILE A 71 -1.64 -17.24 -4.84
N GLU A 72 -2.04 -17.61 -3.62
CA GLU A 72 -3.00 -18.69 -3.46
C GLU A 72 -4.37 -18.25 -4.00
N ASN A 73 -4.97 -19.05 -4.88
CA ASN A 73 -6.28 -18.75 -5.43
C ASN A 73 -7.39 -19.03 -4.40
N PRO A 74 -8.14 -18.01 -3.95
CA PRO A 74 -9.24 -18.24 -3.00
C PRO A 74 -10.46 -18.97 -3.56
N GLY A 75 -10.52 -19.08 -4.89
CA GLY A 75 -11.61 -19.70 -5.62
C GLY A 75 -12.97 -19.01 -5.39
N GLY A 76 -14.02 -19.64 -5.93
CA GLY A 76 -15.39 -19.11 -5.86
C GLY A 76 -15.61 -17.87 -6.74
N THR A 77 -16.58 -17.04 -6.36
CA THR A 77 -16.91 -15.78 -7.02
C THR A 77 -16.79 -14.65 -6.01
N VAL A 78 -16.05 -13.60 -6.36
CA VAL A 78 -15.67 -12.53 -5.44
C VAL A 78 -16.05 -11.16 -5.97
N GLU A 79 -16.24 -10.21 -5.07
CA GLU A 79 -16.07 -8.78 -5.38
C GLU A 79 -14.59 -8.45 -5.20
N LEU A 80 -13.95 -7.95 -6.26
CA LEU A 80 -12.52 -7.61 -6.27
C LEU A 80 -12.40 -6.08 -6.21
N ARG A 81 -11.62 -5.56 -5.28
CA ARG A 81 -11.25 -4.15 -5.20
C ARG A 81 -9.74 -4.01 -5.36
N LEU A 82 -9.32 -3.17 -6.29
CA LEU A 82 -7.92 -2.83 -6.57
C LEU A 82 -7.63 -1.40 -6.13
N ASP A 83 -6.51 -1.17 -5.45
CA ASP A 83 -6.01 0.17 -5.09
C ASP A 83 -4.82 0.56 -5.97
N THR A 84 -4.91 1.70 -6.65
CA THR A 84 -3.82 2.26 -7.49
C THR A 84 -3.12 3.48 -6.87
N GLY A 85 -3.37 3.78 -5.60
CA GLY A 85 -2.79 4.95 -4.93
C GLY A 85 -3.69 6.17 -4.96
N LEU A 86 -4.30 6.44 -6.12
CA LEU A 86 -5.13 7.62 -6.39
C LEU A 86 -6.61 7.30 -6.58
N ALA A 87 -6.95 6.02 -6.79
CA ALA A 87 -8.31 5.55 -6.98
C ALA A 87 -8.46 4.11 -6.52
N LEU A 88 -9.70 3.75 -6.18
CA LEU A 88 -10.11 2.37 -5.93
C LEU A 88 -11.01 1.89 -7.08
N TRP A 89 -10.73 0.68 -7.56
CA TRP A 89 -11.40 0.07 -8.71
C TRP A 89 -12.09 -1.20 -8.27
N THR A 90 -13.42 -1.27 -8.43
CA THR A 90 -14.22 -2.42 -7.99
C THR A 90 -14.74 -3.21 -9.18
N PHE A 91 -14.42 -4.50 -9.22
CA PHE A 91 -14.89 -5.47 -10.20
C PHE A 91 -15.86 -6.45 -9.53
N SER A 92 -17.06 -6.55 -10.08
CA SER A 92 -18.11 -7.37 -9.48
C SER A 92 -18.17 -8.77 -10.05
N ARG A 93 -18.47 -9.73 -9.18
CA ARG A 93 -18.73 -11.14 -9.51
C ARG A 93 -17.61 -11.81 -10.33
N VAL A 94 -16.35 -11.61 -9.94
CA VAL A 94 -15.18 -12.21 -10.60
C VAL A 94 -15.08 -13.70 -10.21
N PRO A 95 -15.17 -14.66 -11.15
CA PRO A 95 -15.18 -16.10 -10.87
C PRO A 95 -13.76 -16.68 -10.81
N LEU A 96 -13.17 -16.73 -9.61
CA LEU A 96 -11.81 -17.21 -9.38
C LEU A 96 -11.67 -18.74 -9.31
N ALA A 97 -12.77 -19.51 -9.16
CA ALA A 97 -12.74 -20.97 -8.96
C ALA A 97 -11.92 -21.78 -9.99
N GLN A 98 -11.76 -21.28 -11.21
CA GLN A 98 -10.96 -21.91 -12.27
C GLN A 98 -9.94 -20.94 -12.89
N ALA A 99 -9.74 -19.78 -12.26
CA ALA A 99 -8.84 -18.76 -12.75
C ALA A 99 -7.39 -19.23 -12.56
N ALA A 100 -6.62 -19.14 -13.63
CA ALA A 100 -5.17 -19.32 -13.61
C ALA A 100 -4.45 -17.96 -13.57
N SER A 101 -5.03 -16.93 -14.19
CA SER A 101 -4.49 -15.57 -14.10
C SER A 101 -5.53 -14.46 -14.12
N LEU A 102 -5.13 -13.33 -13.53
CA LEU A 102 -5.75 -12.02 -13.57
C LEU A 102 -4.75 -11.04 -14.17
N THR A 103 -5.15 -10.31 -15.20
CA THR A 103 -4.31 -9.27 -15.82
C THR A 103 -5.09 -7.97 -15.87
N PHE A 104 -4.62 -6.98 -15.13
CA PHE A 104 -5.17 -5.62 -15.18
C PHE A 104 -4.69 -4.93 -16.46
N GLY A 105 -5.61 -4.37 -17.24
CA GLY A 105 -5.35 -3.88 -18.59
C GLY A 105 -4.59 -2.54 -18.62
N PRO A 106 -4.36 -1.97 -19.82
CA PRO A 106 -3.64 -0.70 -19.98
C PRO A 106 -4.22 0.46 -19.15
N GLN A 107 -5.53 0.40 -18.89
CA GLN A 107 -6.22 1.24 -17.93
C GLN A 107 -6.72 0.36 -16.77
N PRO A 108 -6.67 0.83 -15.51
CA PRO A 108 -7.08 0.03 -14.35
C PRO A 108 -8.57 -0.34 -14.31
N ASP A 109 -9.37 0.19 -15.23
CA ASP A 109 -10.80 -0.11 -15.37
C ASP A 109 -11.09 -1.47 -16.03
N THR A 110 -10.07 -2.14 -16.56
CA THR A 110 -10.20 -3.42 -17.25
C THR A 110 -9.42 -4.53 -16.56
N LEU A 111 -10.07 -5.69 -16.42
CA LEU A 111 -9.46 -6.91 -15.89
C LEU A 111 -9.73 -8.06 -16.85
N THR A 112 -8.68 -8.77 -17.25
CA THR A 112 -8.77 -10.01 -18.01
C THR A 112 -8.49 -11.20 -17.11
N LEU A 113 -9.43 -12.13 -17.03
CA LEU A 113 -9.30 -13.41 -16.34
C LEU A 113 -9.03 -14.49 -17.37
N VAL A 114 -8.02 -15.32 -17.13
CA VAL A 114 -7.74 -16.52 -17.95
C VAL A 114 -7.91 -17.77 -17.08
N THR A 115 -8.64 -18.76 -17.57
CA THR A 115 -8.79 -20.04 -16.87
C THR A 115 -7.62 -20.98 -17.17
N GLY A 116 -7.45 -22.03 -16.36
CA GLY A 116 -6.44 -23.08 -16.64
C GLY A 116 -6.63 -23.80 -17.98
N LYS A 117 -7.81 -23.67 -18.62
CA LYS A 117 -8.10 -24.20 -19.96
C LYS A 117 -7.82 -23.19 -21.09
N GLY A 118 -7.40 -21.97 -20.75
CA GLY A 118 -7.13 -20.88 -21.69
C GLY A 118 -8.36 -20.03 -22.04
N ASP A 119 -9.52 -20.24 -21.40
CA ASP A 119 -10.69 -19.39 -21.63
C ASP A 119 -10.45 -18.00 -21.09
N LYS A 120 -10.79 -16.97 -21.86
CA LYS A 120 -10.62 -15.57 -21.46
C LYS A 120 -11.96 -14.91 -21.17
N ARG A 121 -12.01 -14.12 -20.11
CA ARG A 121 -13.17 -13.27 -19.75
C ARG A 121 -12.68 -11.88 -19.35
N GLN A 122 -13.42 -10.86 -19.77
CA GLN A 122 -13.12 -9.48 -19.41
C GLN A 122 -14.15 -8.93 -18.43
N PHE A 123 -13.68 -8.09 -17.53
CA PHE A 123 -14.47 -7.38 -16.53
C PHE A 123 -14.15 -5.90 -16.60
N SER A 124 -15.17 -5.08 -16.35
CA SER A 124 -15.04 -3.63 -16.21
C SER A 124 -15.21 -3.24 -14.75
N ALA A 125 -14.44 -2.25 -14.31
CA ALA A 125 -14.50 -1.75 -12.95
C ALA A 125 -15.44 -0.56 -12.81
N ARG A 126 -15.91 -0.34 -11.58
CA ARG A 126 -16.37 0.96 -11.11
C ARG A 126 -15.24 1.66 -10.37
N MET A 127 -14.98 2.92 -10.72
CA MET A 127 -13.96 3.75 -10.09
C MET A 127 -14.54 4.56 -8.92
N ARG A 128 -13.75 4.70 -7.85
CA ARG A 128 -13.91 5.71 -6.80
C ARG A 128 -12.59 6.46 -6.65
N SER A 129 -12.58 7.75 -6.95
CA SER A 129 -11.40 8.58 -6.79
C SER A 129 -11.07 8.77 -5.31
N LEU A 130 -9.78 8.72 -4.98
CA LEU A 130 -9.26 9.14 -3.66
C LEU A 130 -8.79 10.59 -3.69
N LEU A 131 -8.67 11.18 -4.87
CA LEU A 131 -8.53 12.61 -5.06
C LEU A 131 -9.93 13.26 -5.17
N PRO A 132 -10.20 14.36 -4.45
CA PRO A 132 -11.40 15.12 -4.68
C PRO A 132 -11.22 15.98 -5.95
N ASP A 133 -12.31 16.50 -6.51
CA ASP A 133 -12.27 17.28 -7.74
C ASP A 133 -11.35 18.50 -7.59
N GLU A 134 -10.74 18.99 -8.69
CA GLU A 134 -9.77 20.10 -8.68
C GLU A 134 -10.30 21.41 -8.03
N ASN A 135 -11.62 21.59 -8.01
CA ASN A 135 -12.30 22.74 -7.38
C ASN A 135 -12.65 22.51 -5.90
N SER A 136 -12.38 21.32 -5.39
CA SER A 136 -12.57 21.00 -3.98
C SER A 136 -11.48 21.73 -3.20
N GLY A 137 -11.88 22.66 -2.32
CA GLY A 137 -10.95 23.26 -1.38
C GLY A 137 -10.28 22.17 -0.53
N PRO A 138 -9.03 22.39 -0.07
CA PRO A 138 -8.41 21.45 0.85
C PRO A 138 -9.33 21.27 2.07
N VAL A 139 -9.70 20.02 2.33
CA VAL A 139 -10.46 19.59 3.51
C VAL A 139 -9.83 20.15 4.81
N CYS A 140 -8.52 20.30 4.79
CA CYS A 140 -7.71 20.99 5.80
C CYS A 140 -6.29 21.22 5.25
N ALA A 141 -5.53 22.16 5.84
CA ALA A 141 -4.13 22.42 5.49
C ALA A 141 -3.17 21.66 6.41
N LEU A 142 -2.14 21.06 5.83
CA LEU A 142 -1.06 20.31 6.50
C LEU A 142 0.11 21.18 6.97
N ASP A 143 -0.02 22.50 6.91
CA ASP A 143 0.97 23.45 7.44
C ASP A 143 1.17 23.36 8.97
N GLN A 144 0.37 22.54 9.65
CA GLN A 144 0.44 22.32 11.10
C GLN A 144 0.79 20.89 11.51
N PHE A 145 1.13 19.98 10.59
CA PHE A 145 1.48 18.61 10.99
C PHE A 145 2.74 18.63 11.88
N ARG A 146 2.65 17.99 13.06
CA ARG A 146 3.71 17.99 14.08
C ARG A 146 3.95 16.56 14.56
N PRO A 147 5.19 16.23 14.98
CA PRO A 147 5.45 14.95 15.63
C PRO A 147 4.50 14.65 16.78
N GLY A 148 3.95 13.43 16.78
CA GLY A 148 3.01 12.97 17.81
C GLY A 148 1.59 13.52 17.73
N MET A 149 1.20 14.18 16.62
CA MET A 149 -0.18 14.62 16.40
C MET A 149 -1.17 13.45 16.51
N HIS A 150 -2.30 13.68 17.16
CA HIS A 150 -3.32 12.64 17.25
C HIS A 150 -4.05 12.44 15.93
N MET A 151 -4.48 11.21 15.61
CA MET A 151 -5.28 10.92 14.42
C MET A 151 -6.54 11.80 14.32
N LYS A 152 -7.19 12.08 15.46
CA LYS A 152 -8.33 13.01 15.55
C LYS A 152 -7.97 14.47 15.28
N ASP A 153 -6.71 14.85 15.48
CA ASP A 153 -6.23 16.22 15.29
C ASP A 153 -5.82 16.44 13.81
N VAL A 154 -5.58 15.36 13.06
CA VAL A 154 -5.42 15.36 11.61
C VAL A 154 -6.78 15.61 10.98
N CYS A 155 -7.20 16.87 11.03
CA CYS A 155 -8.41 17.38 10.39
C CYS A 155 -9.72 16.70 10.81
N ALA A 156 -9.70 16.03 11.98
CA ALA A 156 -10.81 15.31 12.61
C ALA A 156 -11.73 14.60 11.61
N LEU A 157 -11.16 13.70 10.79
CA LEU A 157 -11.83 12.72 9.91
C LEU A 157 -13.27 13.12 9.51
N LEU A 158 -13.39 13.94 8.46
CA LEU A 158 -14.67 14.46 7.95
C LEU A 158 -15.73 13.39 7.67
N ASP A 159 -15.33 12.14 7.48
CA ASP A 159 -16.21 11.02 7.22
C ASP A 159 -16.39 10.16 8.49
N GLN A 160 -17.62 9.81 8.83
CA GLN A 160 -17.92 9.01 10.03
C GLN A 160 -17.44 7.56 9.91
N SER A 161 -17.23 7.10 8.68
CA SER A 161 -16.73 5.75 8.38
C SER A 161 -15.78 5.84 7.18
N PRO A 162 -14.60 6.46 7.35
CA PRO A 162 -13.68 6.65 6.24
C PRO A 162 -13.23 5.27 5.72
N PRO A 163 -12.93 5.16 4.43
CA PRO A 163 -12.39 3.92 3.91
C PRO A 163 -10.99 3.67 4.47
N HIS A 164 -10.68 2.42 4.78
CA HIS A 164 -9.36 1.98 5.17
C HIS A 164 -8.73 1.13 4.08
N ASP A 165 -7.40 1.20 3.98
CA ASP A 165 -6.63 0.13 3.34
C ASP A 165 -6.37 -1.02 4.31
N ASP A 166 -5.59 -1.98 3.85
CA ASP A 166 -5.41 -3.26 4.52
C ASP A 166 -4.41 -3.17 5.69
N ASN A 167 -3.67 -2.06 5.82
CA ASN A 167 -2.82 -1.74 6.97
C ASN A 167 -3.56 -0.87 8.00
N ASP A 168 -4.90 -0.84 7.94
CA ASP A 168 -5.78 0.07 8.67
C ASP A 168 -5.50 1.56 8.39
N ALA A 169 -4.74 1.90 7.33
CA ALA A 169 -4.48 3.28 7.00
C ALA A 169 -5.78 3.95 6.54
N VAL A 170 -6.07 5.10 7.12
CA VAL A 170 -7.26 5.87 6.74
C VAL A 170 -7.00 6.51 5.38
N LEU A 171 -7.85 6.18 4.41
CA LEU A 171 -7.80 6.75 3.06
C LEU A 171 -8.68 7.99 3.01
N THR A 172 -8.08 9.14 2.75
CA THR A 172 -8.77 10.44 2.72
C THR A 172 -8.12 11.39 1.73
N SER A 173 -8.55 12.65 1.73
CA SER A 173 -7.94 13.72 0.94
C SER A 173 -7.50 14.86 1.85
N LEU A 174 -6.26 15.34 1.67
CA LEU A 174 -5.68 16.42 2.50
C LEU A 174 -5.12 17.54 1.65
N GLY A 175 -5.13 18.76 2.19
CA GLY A 175 -4.49 19.91 1.59
C GLY A 175 -3.05 20.08 2.03
N PHE A 176 -2.12 20.22 1.10
CA PHE A 176 -0.74 20.59 1.38
C PHE A 176 -0.13 21.37 0.23
N ALA A 177 0.70 22.37 0.53
CA ALA A 177 1.30 23.24 -0.49
C ALA A 177 0.27 23.86 -1.46
N GLY A 178 -0.91 24.21 -0.94
CA GLY A 178 -2.03 24.73 -1.73
C GLY A 178 -2.50 23.77 -2.83
N MET A 179 -2.36 22.47 -2.61
CA MET A 179 -2.77 21.38 -3.51
C MET A 179 -3.54 20.34 -2.70
N VAL A 180 -4.40 19.58 -3.34
CA VAL A 180 -5.09 18.45 -2.71
C VAL A 180 -4.40 17.14 -3.06
N TRP A 181 -4.24 16.29 -2.06
CA TRP A 181 -3.51 15.03 -2.10
C TRP A 181 -4.42 13.88 -1.72
N ALA A 182 -4.21 12.72 -2.35
CA ALA A 182 -4.76 11.46 -1.83
C ALA A 182 -3.87 11.07 -0.65
N ALA A 183 -4.45 10.95 0.54
CA ALA A 183 -3.71 10.75 1.77
C ALA A 183 -3.99 9.38 2.36
N ARG A 184 -2.93 8.72 2.82
CA ARG A 184 -2.99 7.53 3.69
C ARG A 184 -2.45 7.92 5.05
N LEU A 185 -3.29 7.77 6.07
CA LEU A 185 -2.93 8.08 7.46
C LEU A 185 -2.74 6.78 8.21
N LEU A 186 -1.49 6.42 8.49
CA LEU A 186 -1.17 5.20 9.22
C LEU A 186 -1.25 5.44 10.73
N PRO A 187 -2.20 4.79 11.43
CA PRO A 187 -2.27 4.88 12.87
C PRO A 187 -1.05 4.19 13.50
N GLY A 188 -0.55 4.76 14.60
CA GLY A 188 0.55 4.15 15.33
C GLY A 188 0.19 2.76 15.87
N GLN A 189 1.18 1.92 16.15
CA GLN A 189 0.90 0.66 16.83
C GLN A 189 0.70 0.88 18.34
N ALA A 190 -0.25 0.17 18.96
CA ALA A 190 -0.41 0.22 20.41
C ALA A 190 0.83 -0.35 21.10
N GLU A 191 1.47 0.43 21.98
CA GLU A 191 2.58 -0.08 22.79
C GLU A 191 2.12 -1.34 23.57
N ASN A 192 2.81 -2.44 23.32
CA ASN A 192 2.57 -3.79 23.85
C ASN A 192 1.39 -4.56 23.24
N GLY A 193 1.42 -4.84 21.94
CA GLY A 193 1.19 -6.17 21.30
C GLY A 193 0.02 -7.09 21.72
N LYS A 194 -0.90 -6.66 22.58
CA LYS A 194 -2.05 -7.43 23.01
C LYS A 194 -3.26 -6.93 22.24
N SER A 195 -3.49 -7.57 21.09
CA SER A 195 -4.80 -7.58 20.45
C SER A 195 -5.79 -8.24 21.42
N GLY A 196 -6.59 -7.40 22.09
CA GLY A 196 -7.43 -7.82 23.19
C GLY A 196 -8.56 -6.84 23.43
N ILE A 197 -9.72 -7.19 22.86
CA ILE A 197 -11.10 -6.94 23.30
C ILE A 197 -11.24 -5.77 24.32
N PHE A 198 -11.87 -4.68 23.85
CA PHE A 198 -12.25 -3.49 24.61
C PHE A 198 -11.09 -2.59 25.09
N ARG A 199 -10.59 -1.76 24.17
CA ARG A 199 -10.16 -0.39 24.51
C ARG A 199 -11.02 0.59 23.72
N SER A 200 -11.67 1.50 24.42
CA SER A 200 -12.45 2.61 23.84
C SER A 200 -11.57 3.76 23.30
N ALA A 201 -10.27 3.53 23.12
CA ALA A 201 -9.33 4.43 22.45
C ALA A 201 -8.31 3.55 21.73
N GLY A 202 -8.29 3.62 20.40
CA GLY A 202 -7.28 3.00 19.56
C GLY A 202 -5.93 3.70 19.74
N PRO A 203 -4.92 3.38 18.92
CA PRO A 203 -3.72 4.19 18.86
C PRO A 203 -4.08 5.60 18.40
N ASP A 204 -4.22 6.52 19.35
CA ASP A 204 -4.71 7.86 19.08
C ASP A 204 -3.70 8.72 18.30
N ARG A 205 -2.53 8.21 17.89
CA ARG A 205 -1.44 8.98 17.27
C ARG A 205 -1.21 8.60 15.81
N LEU A 206 -0.98 9.59 14.96
CA LEU A 206 -0.53 9.41 13.58
C LEU A 206 0.99 9.09 13.62
N GLU A 207 1.37 7.92 13.11
CA GLU A 207 2.78 7.52 13.03
C GLU A 207 3.40 7.97 11.71
N HIS A 208 2.69 7.73 10.61
CA HIS A 208 3.15 8.03 9.27
C HIS A 208 2.02 8.54 8.41
N MET A 209 2.31 9.52 7.55
CA MET A 209 1.38 10.00 6.54
C MET A 209 2.01 9.92 5.17
N GLU A 210 1.28 9.34 4.23
CA GLU A 210 1.67 9.28 2.83
C GLU A 210 0.71 10.13 2.01
N LEU A 211 1.24 11.02 1.17
CA LEU A 211 0.48 11.83 0.24
C LEU A 211 0.83 11.43 -1.20
N ARG A 212 -0.17 11.21 -2.03
CA ARG A 212 0.01 10.83 -3.43
C ARG A 212 -0.64 11.82 -4.39
N ARG A 213 0.07 12.11 -5.47
CA ARG A 213 -0.42 12.78 -6.68
C ARG A 213 0.28 12.23 -7.92
N LYS A 214 -0.18 12.63 -9.10
CA LYS A 214 0.58 12.40 -10.32
C LYS A 214 1.87 13.21 -10.29
N LEU A 215 2.93 12.62 -10.82
CA LEU A 215 4.23 13.25 -10.96
C LEU A 215 4.21 14.21 -12.16
N ASP A 216 4.37 15.50 -11.86
CA ASP A 216 4.59 16.54 -12.85
C ASP A 216 5.50 17.64 -12.27
N ALA A 217 6.17 18.37 -13.17
CA ALA A 217 7.16 19.37 -12.78
C ALA A 217 6.56 20.54 -11.98
N ALA A 218 5.33 20.96 -12.30
CA ALA A 218 4.69 22.09 -11.62
C ALA A 218 4.30 21.73 -10.19
N THR A 219 3.73 20.53 -9.98
CA THR A 219 3.42 19.99 -8.65
C THR A 219 4.68 19.83 -7.81
N LEU A 220 5.74 19.24 -8.38
CA LEU A 220 7.01 19.03 -7.66
C LEU A 220 7.65 20.38 -7.27
N HIS A 221 7.71 21.34 -8.19
CA HIS A 221 8.25 22.67 -7.92
C HIS A 221 7.46 23.37 -6.80
N LYS A 222 6.13 23.38 -6.87
CA LYS A 222 5.27 24.01 -5.86
C LYS A 222 5.44 23.37 -4.47
N LEU A 223 5.57 22.05 -4.42
CA LEU A 223 5.85 21.30 -3.18
C LEU A 223 7.19 21.73 -2.57
N LEU A 224 8.28 21.68 -3.34
CA LEU A 224 9.61 22.05 -2.87
C LEU A 224 9.68 23.51 -2.44
N THR A 225 9.09 24.44 -3.20
CA THR A 225 9.01 25.86 -2.80
C THR A 225 8.30 26.02 -1.47
N THR A 226 7.20 25.31 -1.25
CA THR A 226 6.46 25.36 0.02
C THR A 226 7.30 24.83 1.17
N LEU A 227 7.93 23.66 1.01
CA LEU A 227 8.80 23.07 2.03
C LEU A 227 9.98 24.00 2.37
N TYR A 228 10.62 24.60 1.36
CA TYR A 228 11.70 25.56 1.58
C TYR A 228 11.24 26.81 2.31
N ALA A 229 10.04 27.32 2.01
CA ALA A 229 9.45 28.46 2.72
C ALA A 229 9.12 28.12 4.19
N GLN A 230 8.87 26.84 4.49
CA GLN A 230 8.68 26.32 5.85
C GLN A 230 10.00 26.01 6.59
N GLY A 231 11.15 26.31 5.99
CA GLY A 231 12.46 26.13 6.62
C GLY A 231 13.08 24.75 6.44
N TYR A 232 12.52 23.92 5.56
CA TYR A 232 13.14 22.65 5.17
C TYR A 232 14.29 22.87 4.18
N ALA A 233 15.26 21.95 4.21
CA ALA A 233 16.38 21.90 3.30
C ALA A 233 16.60 20.45 2.86
N PRO A 234 17.17 20.25 1.65
CA PRO A 234 17.52 18.91 1.21
C PRO A 234 18.60 18.32 2.13
N TRP A 235 18.38 17.09 2.56
CA TRP A 235 19.31 16.32 3.38
C TRP A 235 20.06 15.31 2.51
N GLN A 236 19.32 14.44 1.84
CA GLN A 236 19.84 13.41 0.96
C GLN A 236 18.96 13.31 -0.28
N ALA A 237 19.53 12.87 -1.39
CA ALA A 237 18.76 12.49 -2.57
C ALA A 237 19.44 11.33 -3.31
N GLU A 238 18.63 10.43 -3.84
CA GLU A 238 19.05 9.29 -4.64
C GLU A 238 18.37 9.39 -6.00
N PHE A 239 19.16 9.29 -7.05
CA PHE A 239 18.74 9.29 -8.44
C PHE A 239 19.39 8.10 -9.16
N PRO A 240 18.92 7.70 -10.35
CA PRO A 240 19.55 6.63 -11.10
C PRO A 240 21.05 6.88 -11.33
N GLY A 241 21.89 6.16 -10.60
CA GLY A 241 23.36 6.26 -10.66
C GLY A 241 23.97 7.49 -9.97
N LEU A 242 23.21 8.18 -9.10
CA LEU A 242 23.71 9.36 -8.37
C LEU A 242 23.12 9.41 -6.96
N ASP A 243 24.00 9.35 -5.96
CA ASP A 243 23.67 9.55 -4.56
C ASP A 243 24.22 10.88 -4.08
N MET A 244 23.41 11.64 -3.35
CA MET A 244 23.72 12.98 -2.89
C MET A 244 23.49 13.07 -1.39
N ASN A 245 24.54 13.37 -0.63
CA ASN A 245 24.43 13.80 0.76
C ASN A 245 24.79 15.28 0.84
N PHE A 246 23.78 16.14 1.02
CA PHE A 246 23.98 17.59 1.00
C PHE A 246 24.72 18.10 2.24
N VAL A 247 24.71 17.37 3.36
CA VAL A 247 25.42 17.79 4.58
C VAL A 247 26.93 17.54 4.46
N GLU A 248 27.33 16.57 3.63
CA GLU A 248 28.73 16.23 3.37
C GLU A 248 29.34 17.02 2.20
N MET A 249 28.56 17.84 1.49
CA MET A 249 29.06 18.62 0.35
C MET A 249 29.99 19.74 0.83
N PRO A 250 31.26 19.78 0.37
CA PRO A 250 32.21 20.78 0.82
C PRO A 250 31.89 22.16 0.24
N LYS A 251 31.88 23.18 1.12
CA LYS A 251 31.81 24.62 0.77
C LYS A 251 30.55 25.05 0.02
N SER A 252 29.42 24.41 0.28
CA SER A 252 28.11 24.82 -0.24
C SER A 252 27.18 25.28 0.89
N ASP A 253 26.42 26.35 0.64
CA ASP A 253 25.38 26.83 1.54
C ASP A 253 24.01 26.26 1.15
N SER A 254 22.99 26.54 1.95
CA SER A 254 21.62 26.04 1.71
C SER A 254 21.06 26.49 0.36
N ALA A 255 21.39 27.71 -0.10
CA ALA A 255 20.93 28.19 -1.40
C ALA A 255 21.55 27.36 -2.52
N ARG A 256 22.84 27.08 -2.42
CA ARG A 256 23.55 26.25 -3.39
C ARG A 256 23.04 24.80 -3.41
N HIS A 257 22.74 24.21 -2.25
CA HIS A 257 22.14 22.86 -2.20
C HIS A 257 20.80 22.80 -2.95
N LYS A 258 19.94 23.81 -2.75
CA LYS A 258 18.64 23.90 -3.43
C LYS A 258 18.81 24.04 -4.95
N GLU A 259 19.77 24.86 -5.41
CA GLU A 259 20.09 25.00 -6.83
C GLU A 259 20.58 23.69 -7.45
N ILE A 260 21.51 22.99 -6.79
CA ILE A 260 22.05 21.71 -7.29
C ILE A 260 20.91 20.68 -7.39
N LEU A 261 20.10 20.56 -6.34
CA LEU A 261 18.96 19.63 -6.36
C LEU A 261 17.98 19.98 -7.49
N GLN A 262 17.66 21.26 -7.70
CA GLN A 262 16.78 21.67 -8.78
C GLN A 262 17.32 21.27 -10.16
N GLN A 263 18.61 21.46 -10.42
CA GLN A 263 19.23 21.07 -11.69
C GLN A 263 19.16 19.55 -11.93
N VAL A 264 19.43 18.76 -10.89
CA VAL A 264 19.36 17.29 -10.98
C VAL A 264 17.92 16.83 -11.18
N LEU A 265 16.96 17.44 -10.48
CA LEU A 265 15.53 17.16 -10.68
C LEU A 265 15.07 17.52 -12.09
N ASP A 266 15.48 18.66 -12.63
CA ASP A 266 15.12 19.06 -14.01
C ASP A 266 15.65 18.04 -15.02
N TYR A 267 16.89 17.56 -14.84
CA TYR A 267 17.46 16.50 -15.68
C TYR A 267 16.70 15.18 -15.55
N PHE A 268 16.39 14.76 -14.31
CA PHE A 268 15.60 13.56 -14.05
C PHE A 268 14.19 13.64 -14.66
N MET A 269 13.52 14.79 -14.52
CA MET A 269 12.19 14.99 -15.09
C MET A 269 12.23 14.96 -16.62
N ALA A 270 13.29 15.49 -17.25
CA ALA A 270 13.48 15.45 -18.69
C ALA A 270 13.84 14.05 -19.23
N SER A 271 14.51 13.21 -18.45
CA SER A 271 14.89 11.85 -18.87
C SER A 271 13.68 10.92 -19.00
N GLY A 272 12.64 11.14 -18.19
CA GLY A 272 11.41 10.33 -18.21
C GLY A 272 11.60 8.88 -17.79
N GLN A 273 12.69 8.54 -17.09
CA GLN A 273 13.06 7.17 -16.73
C GLN A 273 13.58 7.07 -15.29
N GLY A 274 13.31 5.92 -14.67
CA GLY A 274 13.81 5.59 -13.32
C GLY A 274 12.93 6.10 -12.18
N GLU A 275 13.49 5.95 -10.98
CA GLU A 275 12.92 6.40 -9.71
C GLU A 275 13.96 7.28 -9.00
N ALA A 276 13.48 8.29 -8.29
CA ALA A 276 14.32 9.15 -7.47
C ALA A 276 13.68 9.38 -6.10
N THR A 277 14.52 9.51 -5.07
CA THR A 277 14.11 9.79 -3.70
C THR A 277 14.78 11.06 -3.23
N VAL A 278 14.04 11.98 -2.61
CA VAL A 278 14.58 13.21 -2.02
C VAL A 278 14.11 13.31 -0.58
N MET A 279 15.06 13.36 0.35
CA MET A 279 14.80 13.53 1.76
C MET A 279 15.03 14.98 2.15
N LEU A 280 14.05 15.59 2.82
CA LEU A 280 14.14 16.93 3.38
C LEU A 280 13.95 16.89 4.89
N ALA A 281 14.75 17.70 5.58
CA ALA A 281 14.68 17.87 7.02
C ALA A 281 14.64 19.38 7.37
N PRO A 282 14.21 19.74 8.59
CA PRO A 282 14.32 21.11 9.07
C PRO A 282 15.78 21.56 9.04
N SER A 283 16.05 22.72 8.43
CA SER A 283 17.43 23.20 8.20
C SER A 283 18.26 23.28 9.49
N ALA A 284 17.60 23.63 10.60
CA ALA A 284 18.23 23.73 11.91
C ALA A 284 18.67 22.39 12.51
N MET A 285 18.14 21.26 12.02
CA MET A 285 18.44 19.91 12.53
C MET A 285 19.44 19.15 11.66
N LEU A 286 19.73 19.60 10.44
CA LEU A 286 20.66 18.91 9.53
C LEU A 286 22.03 18.60 10.15
N PRO A 287 22.70 19.52 10.90
CA PRO A 287 23.97 19.18 11.55
C PRO A 287 23.86 18.02 12.54
N ASN A 288 22.73 17.91 13.25
CA ASN A 288 22.52 16.87 14.24
C ASN A 288 22.10 15.52 13.63
N LEU A 289 21.51 15.55 12.43
CA LEU A 289 21.11 14.34 11.70
C LEU A 289 22.28 13.66 10.99
N ALA A 290 23.36 14.38 10.68
CA ALA A 290 24.55 13.81 10.04
C ALA A 290 25.33 12.85 10.97
N ASP A 291 25.26 13.08 12.28
CA ASP A 291 26.07 12.37 13.27
C ASP A 291 25.26 11.37 14.13
N ALA A 292 23.95 11.21 13.87
CA ALA A 292 23.06 10.47 14.77
C ALA A 292 22.33 9.30 14.10
N ASP A 293 22.42 8.11 14.72
CA ASP A 293 21.63 6.93 14.35
C ASP A 293 20.11 7.15 14.50
N LYS A 294 19.71 8.13 15.33
CA LYS A 294 18.30 8.55 15.59
C LYS A 294 18.22 10.04 15.96
N PRO A 295 17.10 10.73 15.64
CA PRO A 295 16.90 12.11 16.05
C PRO A 295 16.88 12.27 17.58
N GLN A 296 17.65 13.23 18.11
CA GLN A 296 17.68 13.55 19.55
C GLN A 296 16.56 14.49 20.00
N SER A 297 15.82 15.06 19.05
CA SER A 297 14.67 15.94 19.28
C SER A 297 13.53 15.53 18.36
N ASP A 298 12.32 15.98 18.68
CA ASP A 298 11.16 15.79 17.81
C ASP A 298 11.47 16.35 16.41
N VAL A 299 11.35 15.52 15.38
CA VAL A 299 11.63 15.92 13.99
C VAL A 299 10.59 15.36 13.06
N GLN A 300 10.20 16.17 12.09
CA GLN A 300 9.43 15.74 10.94
C GLN A 300 10.34 15.69 9.74
N LEU A 301 10.34 14.57 9.04
CA LEU A 301 11.10 14.36 7.80
C LEU A 301 10.12 14.18 6.65
N PHE A 302 10.46 14.76 5.50
CA PHE A 302 9.76 14.53 4.25
C PHE A 302 10.61 13.67 3.34
N THR A 303 10.05 12.58 2.83
CA THR A 303 10.67 11.78 1.78
C THR A 303 9.78 11.85 0.55
N LEU A 304 10.33 12.38 -0.54
CA LEU A 304 9.64 12.50 -1.82
C LEU A 304 10.14 11.37 -2.71
N THR A 305 9.24 10.51 -3.16
CA THR A 305 9.53 9.45 -4.12
C THR A 305 8.89 9.79 -5.47
N LEU A 306 9.72 9.87 -6.50
CA LEU A 306 9.37 10.26 -7.86
C LEU A 306 9.47 9.04 -8.76
N ARG A 307 8.35 8.56 -9.29
CA ARG A 307 8.31 7.37 -10.17
C ARG A 307 7.82 7.73 -11.56
N HIS A 308 8.70 7.67 -12.56
CA HIS A 308 8.30 7.88 -13.96
C HIS A 308 7.45 6.75 -14.51
N SER A 309 7.74 5.51 -14.12
CA SER A 309 7.04 4.31 -14.59
C SER A 309 5.53 4.39 -14.35
N SER A 310 5.12 4.75 -13.14
CA SER A 310 3.72 4.88 -12.73
C SER A 310 3.19 6.32 -12.73
N LYS A 311 4.05 7.29 -13.10
CA LYS A 311 3.77 8.73 -13.05
C LYS A 311 3.27 9.17 -11.68
N ASN A 312 3.86 8.64 -10.61
CA ASN A 312 3.46 8.92 -9.24
C ASN A 312 4.49 9.77 -8.51
N LEU A 313 3.99 10.75 -7.77
CA LEU A 313 4.70 11.48 -6.73
C LEU A 313 4.12 11.03 -5.39
N VAL A 314 4.98 10.45 -4.57
CA VAL A 314 4.66 10.06 -3.19
C VAL A 314 5.43 10.97 -2.25
N VAL A 315 4.75 11.48 -1.22
CA VAL A 315 5.35 12.27 -0.15
C VAL A 315 5.06 11.57 1.16
N ASP A 316 6.08 10.94 1.69
CA ASP A 316 6.08 10.33 3.00
C ASP A 316 6.46 11.38 4.05
N VAL A 317 5.67 11.46 5.10
CA VAL A 317 5.86 12.38 6.21
C VAL A 317 5.98 11.56 7.49
N ALA A 318 7.23 11.37 7.90
CA ALA A 318 7.59 10.65 9.11
C ALA A 318 7.81 11.65 10.26
N ALA A 319 7.32 11.30 11.44
CA ALA A 319 7.44 12.15 12.61
C ALA A 319 8.07 11.34 13.75
N TYR A 320 9.25 11.75 14.19
CA TYR A 320 9.98 11.11 15.27
C TYR A 320 9.79 11.91 16.55
N GLN A 321 9.59 11.20 17.66
CA GLN A 321 9.65 11.78 19.00
C GLN A 321 11.01 11.49 19.62
N ALA A 322 11.56 12.44 20.35
CA ALA A 322 12.75 12.20 21.15
C ALA A 322 12.49 11.07 22.16
N SER A 323 13.44 10.15 22.33
CA SER A 323 13.33 9.12 23.37
C SER A 323 13.32 9.77 24.76
N GLU A 324 12.48 9.26 25.68
CA GLU A 324 12.33 9.80 27.06
C GLU A 324 13.59 9.70 27.94
N GLY A 325 14.77 9.39 27.40
CA GLY A 325 16.02 9.25 28.15
C GLY A 325 16.90 10.49 28.25
N GLY A 326 16.49 11.62 27.64
CA GLY A 326 17.31 12.84 27.53
C GLY A 326 16.83 14.02 28.38
N ARG A 327 16.37 13.79 29.62
CA ARG A 327 16.10 14.85 30.60
C ARG A 327 17.13 14.86 31.72
#